data_AF-A0A519YFN2-F1
#
_entry.id   AF-A0A519YFN2-F1
#
_cell.length_a   1.000
_cell.length_b   1.000
_cell.length_c   1.000
_cell.angle_alpha   90.00
_cell.angle_beta   90.00
_cell.angle_gamma   90.00
#
_symmetry.space_group_name_H-M   'P 1'
#
loop_
_entity.id
_entity.type
_entity.pdbx_description
1 polymer ?
#
loop_
_entity_poly.entity_id
_entity_poly.type
_entity_poly.pdbx_seq_one_letter_code
_entity_poly.pdbx_strand_id
1 'polypeptide(L)' 'MTHFNPWHDVARGDGLPEIVTGIIEIPKGSKGKYELDKDSGLLKLDRVLFSAVHYPAAYGFIPRTYCD' A
#
# COMPACT_ATOMS: atom_id res chain seq x y z
N MET A 1 -6.39 -3.84 -23.51
CA MET A 1 -5.99 -4.61 -22.31
C MET A 1 -6.29 -3.73 -21.12
N THR A 2 -7.18 -4.15 -20.23
CA THR A 2 -7.41 -3.43 -18.98
C THR A 2 -6.16 -3.52 -18.13
N HIS A 3 -5.58 -2.37 -17.80
CA HIS A 3 -4.40 -2.29 -16.95
C HIS A 3 -4.81 -2.60 -15.51
N PHE A 4 -4.23 -3.64 -14.89
CA PHE A 4 -4.53 -3.99 -13.51
C PHE A 4 -3.92 -2.96 -12.55
N ASN A 5 -4.73 -2.42 -11.64
CA ASN A 5 -4.31 -1.49 -10.60
C ASN A 5 -4.76 -2.00 -9.22
N PRO A 6 -3.83 -2.30 -8.29
CA PRO A 6 -4.16 -2.77 -6.95
C PRO A 6 -5.14 -1.90 -6.17
N TRP A 7 -5.16 -0.59 -6.43
CA TRP A 7 -6.09 0.32 -5.77
C TRP A 7 -7.51 0.21 -6.29
N HIS A 8 -7.71 -0.01 -7.59
CA HIS A 8 -9.05 -0.03 -8.19
C HIS A 8 -9.62 -1.45 -8.34
N ASP A 9 -8.78 -2.43 -8.67
CA ASP A 9 -9.26 -3.74 -9.08
C ASP A 9 -9.40 -4.73 -7.92
N VAL A 10 -8.61 -4.59 -6.85
CA VAL A 10 -8.68 -5.49 -5.70
C VAL A 10 -9.91 -5.18 -4.83
N ALA A 11 -10.60 -6.23 -4.40
CA ALA A 11 -11.74 -6.12 -3.48
C ALA A 11 -11.29 -5.70 -2.07
N ARG A 12 -12.13 -4.92 -1.39
CA ARG A 12 -11.89 -4.43 -0.01
C ARG A 12 -12.01 -5.53 1.06
N GLY A 13 -12.49 -6.71 0.69
CA GLY A 13 -12.86 -7.81 1.58
C GLY A 13 -14.38 -7.88 1.81
N ASP A 14 -14.88 -9.06 2.16
CA ASP A 14 -16.32 -9.31 2.34
C ASP A 14 -16.81 -9.06 3.78
N GLY A 15 -15.89 -8.89 4.72
CA GLY A 15 -16.18 -8.71 6.15
C GLY A 15 -16.11 -7.26 6.63
N LEU A 16 -16.44 -6.30 5.77
CA LEU A 16 -16.36 -4.88 6.09
C LEU A 16 -17.43 -4.45 7.13
N PRO A 17 -17.10 -3.54 8.06
CA PRO A 17 -15.80 -2.88 8.26
C PRO A 17 -14.82 -3.63 9.18
N GLU A 18 -15.21 -4.75 9.79
CA GLU A 18 -14.44 -5.45 10.82
C GLU A 18 -13.18 -6.15 10.27
N ILE A 19 -13.25 -6.63 9.03
CA ILE A 19 -12.18 -7.36 8.32
C ILE A 19 -11.99 -6.73 6.95
N VAL A 20 -10.77 -6.25 6.69
CA VAL A 20 -10.41 -5.55 5.45
C VAL A 20 -9.22 -6.19 4.76
N THR A 21 -9.17 -6.10 3.44
CA THR A 21 -7.97 -6.42 2.65
C THR A 21 -6.94 -5.30 2.82
N GLY A 22 -5.73 -5.64 3.25
CA GLY A 22 -4.59 -4.72 3.28
C GLY A 22 -3.59 -5.06 2.19
N ILE A 23 -3.28 -4.11 1.29
CA ILE A 23 -2.19 -4.21 0.34
C ILE A 23 -0.93 -3.65 0.99
N ILE A 24 0.09 -4.49 1.19
CA ILE A 24 1.32 -4.11 1.87
C ILE A 24 2.29 -3.44 0.88
N GLU A 25 2.68 -2.22 1.18
CA GLU A 25 3.68 -1.45 0.42
C GLU A 25 5.07 -1.61 1.03
N ILE A 26 5.14 -1.60 2.37
CA ILE A 26 6.40 -1.57 3.12
C ILE A 26 6.41 -2.73 4.10
N PRO A 27 7.30 -3.73 3.91
CA PRO A 27 7.49 -4.80 4.88
C PRO A 27 8.03 -4.27 6.21
N LYS A 28 7.67 -4.93 7.30
CA LYS A 28 8.24 -4.67 8.63
C LYS A 28 9.77 -4.71 8.57
N GLY A 29 10.43 -3.72 9.17
CA GLY A 29 11.89 -3.61 9.21
C GLY A 29 12.51 -2.88 8.01
N SER A 30 11.72 -2.53 6.99
CA SER A 30 12.21 -1.76 5.85
C SER A 30 12.54 -0.31 6.22
N LYS A 31 13.60 0.22 5.59
CA LYS A 31 13.95 1.64 5.56
C LYS A 31 13.51 2.34 4.27
N GLY A 32 13.10 1.58 3.26
CA GLY A 32 12.54 2.12 2.02
C GLY A 32 11.07 2.44 2.23
N LYS A 33 10.71 3.72 2.06
CA LYS A 33 9.31 4.14 1.96
C LYS A 33 8.87 3.93 0.53
N TYR A 34 8.21 2.81 0.30
CA TYR A 34 7.55 2.49 -0.95
C TYR A 34 6.10 2.97 -0.91
N GLU A 35 5.59 3.40 -2.04
CA GLU A 35 4.20 3.80 -2.23
C GLU A 35 3.70 3.29 -3.57
N LEU A 36 2.40 3.03 -3.64
CA LEU A 36 1.70 2.78 -4.89
C LEU A 36 1.70 4.06 -5.74
N ASP A 37 2.29 3.96 -6.93
CA ASP A 37 2.10 4.97 -7.96
C ASP A 37 0.69 4.81 -8.56
N LYS A 38 -0.19 5.77 -8.29
CA LYS A 38 -1.63 5.66 -8.59
C LYS A 38 -1.92 5.51 -10.08
N ASP A 39 -1.10 6.12 -10.94
CA ASP A 39 -1.27 6.10 -12.38
C ASP A 39 -0.85 4.75 -12.97
N SER A 40 0.31 4.23 -12.57
CA SER A 40 0.85 2.97 -13.09
C SER A 40 0.43 1.73 -12.31
N GLY A 41 -0.12 1.85 -11.10
CA GLY A 41 -0.42 0.71 -10.23
C GLY A 41 0.82 -0.06 -9.73
N LEU A 42 2.03 0.44 -9.98
CA LEU A 42 3.29 -0.18 -9.56
C LEU A 42 3.77 0.36 -8.22
N LEU A 43 4.58 -0.44 -7.54
CA LEU A 43 5.25 -0.01 -6.31
C LEU A 43 6.47 0.84 -6.66
N LYS A 44 6.52 2.07 -6.16
CA LYS A 44 7.61 3.02 -6.40
C LYS A 44 8.28 3.39 -5.08
N LEU A 45 9.61 3.45 -5.08
CA LEU A 45 10.35 3.99 -3.94
C LEU A 45 10.14 5.52 -3.92
N ASP A 46 9.40 6.01 -2.93
CA ASP A 46 9.29 7.46 -2.69
C ASP A 46 10.60 7.99 -2.14
N ARG A 47 11.11 7.37 -1.06
CA ARG A 47 12.39 7.74 -0.45
C ARG A 47 12.97 6.66 0.45
N VAL A 48 14.24 6.80 0.78
CA VAL A 48 14.86 6.10 1.92
C VAL A 48 14.68 6.97 3.17
N LEU A 49 14.33 6.35 4.30
CA LEU A 49 14.21 7.07 5.58
C LEU A 49 15.56 7.69 5.97
N PHE A 50 15.56 9.00 6.25
CA PHE A 50 16.76 9.77 6.59
C PHE A 50 17.36 9.37 7.94
N SER A 51 16.52 8.98 8.89
CA SER A 51 16.94 8.53 10.22
C SER A 51 17.15 7.02 10.23
N ALA A 52 17.91 6.53 11.23
CA ALA A 52 18.10 5.10 11.49
C ALA A 52 16.85 4.42 12.09
N VAL A 53 15.68 4.73 11.54
CA VAL A 53 14.37 4.17 11.91
C VAL A 53 13.91 3.21 10.83
N HIS A 54 13.04 2.28 11.19
CA HIS A 54 12.42 1.32 10.29
C HIS A 54 10.93 1.20 10.60
N TYR A 55 10.13 0.77 9.64
CA TYR A 55 8.71 0.53 9.87
C TYR A 55 8.53 -0.63 10.87
N PRO A 56 7.86 -0.43 12.02
CA PRO A 56 7.75 -1.44 13.07
C PRO A 56 6.75 -2.56 12.75
N ALA A 57 5.90 -2.35 11.75
CA ALA A 57 4.90 -3.29 11.25
C ALA A 57 4.85 -3.23 9.71
N ALA A 58 4.14 -4.18 9.11
CA ALA A 58 3.80 -4.10 7.69
C ALA A 58 2.87 -2.90 7.47
N TYR A 59 3.20 -2.05 6.50
CA TYR A 59 2.48 -0.83 6.20
C TYR A 59 1.99 -0.83 4.76
N GLY A 60 0.81 -0.26 4.53
CA GLY A 60 0.23 -0.11 3.21
C GLY A 60 -1.17 0.49 3.27
N PHE A 61 -2.04 0.10 2.33
CA PHE A 61 -3.35 0.73 2.16
C PHE A 61 -4.49 -0.29 2.00
N ILE A 62 -5.72 0.17 2.19
CA ILE A 62 -6.94 -0.60 1.91
C ILE A 62 -7.38 -0.28 0.48
N PRO A 63 -7.56 -1.26 -0.41
CA PRO A 63 -7.93 -1.01 -1.80
C PRO A 63 -9.29 -0.31 -1.88
N ARG A 64 -9.53 0.36 -3.00
CA ARG A 64 -10.74 1.14 -3.30
C ARG A 64 -11.10 2.21 -2.25
N THR A 65 -10.24 2.59 -1.31
CA THR A 65 -10.53 3.65 -0.32
C THR A 65 -9.90 4.99 -0.71
N TYR A 66 -10.39 6.09 -0.15
CA TYR A 66 -9.86 7.44 -0.34
C TYR A 66 -9.97 8.21 0.99
N CYS A 67 -9.00 9.09 1.25
CA CYS A 67 -8.93 9.95 2.43
C CYS A 67 -8.47 11.35 2.00
N ASP A 68 -9.06 12.39 2.60
CA ASP A 68 -8.74 13.81 2.39
C ASP A 68 -7.48 14.23 3.17
#